data_AF-A0A955IX87-F1
#
_entry.id   AF-A0A955IX87-F1
#
_cell.length_a   1.000
_cell.length_b   1.000
_cell.length_c   1.000
_cell.angle_alpha   90.00
_cell.angle_beta   90.00
_cell.angle_gamma   90.00
#
_symmetry.space_group_name_H-M   'P 1'
#
loop_
_entity.id
_entity.type
_entity.pdbx_description
1 polymer ?
#
loop_
_entity_poly.entity_id
_entity_poly.type
_entity_poly.pdbx_seq_one_letter_code
_entity_poly.pdbx_strand_id
1 'polypeptide(L)'
;MLEELIHNLTGSEDVLVPFIIFTVGGLIAIIAIVFSAIKKTAITKQREQTRRELAAYVAEGSMTPDDAERLLKAEPRRSCGS
;
A
#
# COMPACT_ATOMS: atom_id res chain seq x y z
N MET A 1 30.38 -24.48 -12.88
CA MET A 1 30.81 -23.43 -11.93
C MET A 1 29.65 -22.92 -11.06
N LEU A 2 28.52 -22.46 -11.63
CA LEU A 2 27.39 -22.01 -10.81
C LEU A 2 26.68 -23.16 -10.08
N GLU A 3 26.55 -24.32 -10.73
CA GLU A 3 25.90 -25.50 -10.13
C GLU A 3 26.71 -26.14 -8.99
N GLU A 4 28.05 -26.13 -9.09
CA GLU A 4 28.92 -26.60 -7.99
C GLU A 4 28.87 -25.70 -6.76
N LEU A 5 28.69 -24.39 -6.95
CA LEU A 5 28.56 -23.43 -5.85
C LEU A 5 27.27 -23.66 -5.06
N ILE A 6 26.17 -23.99 -5.75
CA ILE A 6 24.88 -24.32 -5.13
C ILE A 6 24.96 -25.64 -4.37
N HIS A 7 25.66 -26.63 -4.91
CA HIS A 7 25.83 -27.93 -4.27
C HIS A 7 26.73 -27.88 -3.01
N ASN A 8 27.71 -26.96 -2.97
CA ASN A 8 28.59 -26.76 -1.81
C ASN A 8 27.88 -25.98 -0.69
N LEU A 9 27.01 -25.01 -1.02
CA LEU A 9 26.17 -24.33 -0.02
C LEU A 9 25.07 -25.22 0.58
N THR A 10 24.54 -26.16 -0.19
CA THR A 10 23.45 -27.07 0.25
C THR A 10 23.95 -28.21 1.14
N GLY A 11 25.26 -28.49 1.16
CA GLY A 11 25.87 -29.54 1.98
C GLY A 11 25.96 -29.26 3.48
N SER A 12 25.58 -28.05 3.92
CA SER A 12 25.49 -27.68 5.34
C SER A 12 24.05 -27.26 5.66
N GLU A 13 23.27 -28.21 6.19
CA GLU A 13 21.85 -28.06 6.52
C GLU A 13 21.58 -26.83 7.42
N ASP A 14 22.59 -26.40 8.18
CA ASP A 14 22.55 -25.23 9.08
C ASP A 14 22.55 -23.86 8.37
N VAL A 15 23.04 -23.76 7.13
CA VAL A 15 23.20 -22.48 6.40
C VAL A 15 22.08 -22.28 5.36
N LEU A 16 21.57 -23.36 4.80
CA LEU A 16 20.54 -23.32 3.76
C LEU A 16 19.21 -22.74 4.26
N VAL A 17 18.76 -23.19 5.44
CA VAL A 17 17.49 -22.78 6.05
C VAL A 17 17.42 -21.27 6.31
N PRO A 18 18.40 -20.63 7.01
CA PRO A 18 18.36 -19.18 7.23
C PRO A 18 18.47 -18.41 5.91
N PHE A 19 19.27 -18.87 4.95
CA PHE A 19 19.43 -18.20 3.66
C PHE A 19 18.11 -18.10 2.88
N ILE A 20 17.33 -19.18 2.84
CA ILE A 20 16.00 -19.19 2.19
C ILE A 20 15.03 -18.23 2.89
N ILE A 21 15.01 -18.20 4.23
CA ILE A 21 14.13 -17.32 4.99
C ILE A 21 14.45 -15.85 4.73
N PHE A 22 15.72 -15.46 4.74
CA PHE A 22 16.12 -14.07 4.51
C PHE A 22 15.90 -13.62 3.07
N THR A 23 16.14 -14.50 2.08
CA THR A 23 15.96 -14.16 0.66
C THR A 23 14.48 -14.10 0.28
N VAL A 24 13.70 -15.13 0.60
CA VAL A 24 12.27 -15.17 0.27
C VAL A 24 11.48 -14.21 1.16
N GLY A 25 11.73 -14.22 2.47
CA GLY A 25 11.08 -13.32 3.41
C GLY A 25 11.44 -11.85 3.17
N GLY A 26 12.69 -11.56 2.83
CA GLY A 26 13.14 -10.23 2.45
C GLY A 26 12.43 -9.70 1.20
N LEU A 27 12.26 -10.54 0.17
CA LEU A 27 11.56 -10.15 -1.05
C LEU A 27 10.09 -9.80 -0.79
N ILE A 28 9.38 -10.62 -0.01
CA ILE A 28 7.99 -10.36 0.37
C ILE A 28 7.86 -9.07 1.19
N ALA A 29 8.79 -8.84 2.13
CA ALA A 29 8.80 -7.64 2.96
C ALA A 29 8.99 -6.36 2.11
N ILE A 30 9.91 -6.37 1.16
CA ILE A 30 10.14 -5.24 0.25
C ILE A 30 8.87 -4.93 -0.54
N ILE A 31 8.24 -5.95 -1.11
CA ILE A 31 6.98 -5.81 -1.86
C ILE A 31 5.91 -5.18 -0.96
N ALA A 32 5.69 -5.72 0.24
CA ALA A 32 4.70 -5.21 1.18
C ALA A 32 4.93 -3.73 1.56
N ILE A 33 6.18 -3.32 1.74
CA ILE A 33 6.56 -1.93 2.04
C ILE A 33 6.21 -1.02 0.87
N VAL A 34 6.56 -1.41 -0.36
CA VAL A 34 6.26 -0.62 -1.56
C VAL A 34 4.75 -0.45 -1.74
N PHE A 35 3.98 -1.53 -1.64
CA PHE A 35 2.52 -1.46 -1.72
C PHE A 35 1.92 -0.58 -0.62
N SER A 36 2.47 -0.65 0.60
CA SER A 36 2.03 0.20 1.72
C SER A 36 2.31 1.68 1.47
N ALA A 37 3.46 2.01 0.89
CA ALA A 37 3.83 3.38 0.53
C ALA A 37 2.90 3.92 -0.57
N ILE A 38 2.69 3.15 -1.64
CA ILE A 38 1.81 3.53 -2.76
C ILE A 38 0.39 3.78 -2.25
N LYS A 39 -0.15 2.89 -1.40
CA LYS A 39 -1.49 3.03 -0.83
C LYS A 39 -1.67 4.34 -0.08
N LYS A 40 -0.70 4.72 0.75
CA LYS A 40 -0.74 6.00 1.49
C LYS A 40 -0.75 7.20 0.55
N THR A 41 0.13 7.20 -0.46
CA THR A 41 0.22 8.28 -1.44
C THR A 41 -1.06 8.41 -2.28
N ALA A 42 -1.63 7.28 -2.71
CA ALA A 42 -2.87 7.26 -3.49
C ALA A 42 -4.05 7.86 -2.70
N ILE A 43 -4.18 7.53 -1.41
CA ILE A 43 -5.24 8.09 -0.55
C ILE A 43 -5.09 9.60 -0.41
N THR A 44 -3.88 10.12 -0.21
CA THR A 44 -3.65 11.57 -0.11
C THR A 44 -4.03 12.27 -1.41
N LYS A 45 -3.59 11.73 -2.55
CA LYS A 45 -3.91 12.28 -3.87
C LYS A 45 -5.42 12.27 -4.14
N GLN A 46 -6.11 11.18 -3.81
CA GLN A 46 -7.57 11.10 -3.96
C GLN A 46 -8.28 12.13 -3.10
N ARG A 47 -7.86 12.34 -1.84
CA ARG A 47 -8.45 13.36 -0.97
C ARG A 47 -8.27 14.77 -1.52
N GLU A 48 -7.09 15.08 -2.06
CA GLU A 48 -6.84 16.38 -2.70
C GLU A 48 -7.69 16.58 -3.96
N GLN A 49 -7.80 15.54 -4.79
CA GLN A 49 -8.63 15.57 -5.99
C GLN A 49 -10.10 15.76 -5.64
N THR A 50 -10.65 14.98 -4.69
CA THR A 50 -12.04 15.11 -4.25
C THR A 50 -12.32 16.50 -3.66
N ARG A 51 -11.39 17.11 -2.91
CA ARG A 51 -11.54 18.49 -2.43
C ARG A 51 -11.67 19.49 -3.58
N ARG A 52 -10.87 19.32 -4.63
CA ARG A 52 -10.91 20.20 -5.81
C ARG A 52 -12.20 20.03 -6.61
N GLU A 53 -12.65 18.80 -6.79
CA GLU A 53 -13.92 18.49 -7.47
C GLU A 53 -15.12 19.05 -6.71
N LEU A 54 -15.17 18.84 -5.38
CA LEU A 54 -16.22 19.42 -4.53
C LEU A 54 -16.25 20.95 -4.59
N ALA A 55 -15.09 21.61 -4.58
CA ALA A 55 -15.02 23.06 -4.73
C ALA A 55 -15.56 23.54 -6.09
N ALA A 56 -15.31 22.79 -7.17
CA ALA A 56 -15.90 23.07 -8.48
C ALA A 56 -17.42 22.90 -8.47
N TYR A 57 -17.95 21.82 -7.89
CA TYR A 57 -19.40 21.60 -7.80
C TYR A 57 -20.12 22.66 -6.96
N VAL A 58 -19.47 23.16 -5.90
CA VAL A 58 -19.99 24.28 -5.11
C VAL A 58 -19.97 25.58 -5.92
N ALA A 59 -18.89 25.84 -6.67
CA ALA A 59 -18.80 27.03 -7.52
C ALA A 59 -19.78 27.01 -8.71
N GLU A 60 -20.05 25.83 -9.27
CA GLU A 60 -21.05 25.60 -10.30
C GLU A 60 -22.49 25.64 -9.75
N GLY A 61 -22.66 25.57 -8.43
CA GLY A 61 -23.97 25.56 -7.76
C GLY A 61 -24.71 24.23 -7.86
N SER A 62 -24.05 23.15 -8.33
CA SER A 62 -24.62 21.80 -8.39
C SER A 62 -24.60 21.08 -7.03
N MET A 63 -23.91 21.65 -6.04
CA MET A 63 -23.81 21.14 -4.68
C MET A 63 -23.80 22.30 -3.67
N THR A 64 -24.42 22.12 -2.50
CA THR A 64 -24.35 23.12 -1.43
C THR A 64 -23.01 23.04 -0.68
N PRO A 65 -22.50 24.16 -0.14
CA PRO A 65 -21.30 24.15 0.70
C PRO A 65 -21.42 23.22 1.91
N ASP A 66 -22.61 23.16 2.54
CA ASP A 66 -22.89 22.30 3.68
C ASP A 66 -22.79 20.81 3.31
N ASP A 67 -23.31 20.42 2.15
CA ASP A 67 -23.19 19.04 1.68
C ASP A 67 -21.73 18.69 1.33
N ALA A 68 -20.98 19.61 0.72
CA ALA A 68 -19.55 19.42 0.47
C ALA A 68 -18.76 19.25 1.78
N GLU A 69 -19.06 20.03 2.82
CA GLU A 69 -18.45 19.87 4.14
C GLU A 69 -18.75 18.49 4.75
N ARG A 70 -20.00 18.02 4.63
CA ARG A 70 -20.40 16.68 5.11
C ARG A 70 -19.68 15.57 4.37
N LEU A 71 -19.50 15.68 3.05
CA LEU A 71 -18.75 14.71 2.25
C LEU A 71 -17.25 14.70 2.63
N LEU A 72 -16.66 15.86 2.89
CA LEU A 72 -15.27 15.96 3.33
C LEU A 72 -15.04 15.39 4.74
N LYS A 73 -16.03 15.51 5.62
CA LYS A 73 -16.00 14.95 6.99
C LYS A 73 -16.44 13.49 7.06
N ALA A 74 -16.95 12.91 5.97
CA ALA A 74 -17.37 11.52 5.96
C ALA A 74 -16.15 10.61 6.16
N GLU A 75 -15.97 10.08 7.36
CA GLU A 75 -14.98 9.05 7.60
C GLU A 75 -15.44 7.74 6.93
N PRO A 76 -14.56 7.03 6.19
CA PRO A 76 -14.89 5.71 5.71
C PRO A 76 -15.18 4.82 6.92
N ARG A 77 -16.44 4.35 7.05
CA ARG A 77 -16.79 3.40 8.10
C ARG A 77 -15.82 2.23 8.01
N ARG A 78 -15.06 2.00 9.09
CA ARG A 78 -14.33 0.75 9.24
C ARG A 78 -15.35 -0.35 9.48
N SER A 79 -15.93 -0.91 8.41
CA SER A 79 -16.50 -2.25 8.52
C SER A 79 -15.33 -3.22 8.60
N CYS A 80 -14.85 -3.48 9.81
CA CYS A 80 -14.25 -4.77 10.10
C CYS A 80 -15.36 -5.80 9.90
N GLY A 81 -15.33 -6.48 8.77
CA GLY A 81 -16.14 -7.68 8.53
C GLY A 81 -15.26 -8.90 8.77
N SER A 82 -15.66 -9.66 9.79
CA SER A 82 -15.38 -11.07 10.13
C SER A 82 -13.92 -11.51 10.24
#